data_AF-K7FSB6-F1
#
_entry.id   AF-K7FSB6-F1
#
_cell.length_a   1.000
_cell.length_b   1.000
_cell.length_c   1.000
_cell.angle_alpha   90.00
_cell.angle_beta   90.00
_cell.angle_gamma   90.00
#
_symmetry.space_group_name_H-M   'P 1'
#
loop_
_entity.id
_entity.type
_entity.pdbx_description
1 polymer ?
#
loop_
_entity_poly.entity_id
_entity_poly.type
_entity_poly.pdbx_seq_one_letter_code
_entity_poly.pdbx_strand_id
1 'polypeptide(L)'
;KEGFLAFQTSKYKLHYYETPSGLKVVMNTDLGVANVRDVLHQIYSNIYVEFVVKNPLCSLSEPIQSELFRAKLDSFVRGLPFFSARAG
;
A
#
# COMPACT_ATOMS: atom_id res chain seq x y z
N LYS A 1 4.94 -14.20 -15.02
CA LYS A 1 6.24 -13.55 -14.75
C LYS A 1 5.97 -12.48 -13.70
N GLU A 2 6.56 -12.57 -12.51
CA GLU A 2 6.44 -11.50 -11.53
C GLU A 2 7.22 -10.30 -12.07
N GLY A 3 6.53 -9.18 -12.32
CA GLY A 3 7.12 -7.97 -12.90
C GLY A 3 8.10 -7.28 -11.95
N PHE A 4 8.21 -5.96 -12.05
CA PHE A 4 8.98 -5.18 -11.08
C PHE A 4 8.46 -5.41 -9.64
N LEU A 5 9.34 -5.58 -8.66
CA LEU A 5 8.99 -5.90 -7.26
C LEU A 5 9.42 -4.84 -6.27
N ALA A 6 10.67 -4.40 -6.35
CA ALA A 6 11.22 -3.36 -5.50
C ALA A 6 12.55 -2.85 -6.07
N PHE A 7 12.94 -1.63 -5.68
CA PHE A 7 14.33 -1.17 -5.76
C PHE A 7 14.68 -0.47 -4.46
N GLN A 8 15.97 -0.26 -4.21
CA GLN A 8 16.43 0.55 -3.09
C GLN A 8 17.48 1.55 -3.53
N THR A 9 17.52 2.67 -2.82
CA THR A 9 18.55 3.71 -2.93
C THR A 9 19.44 3.65 -1.69
N SER A 10 20.32 4.64 -1.50
CA SER A 10 21.06 4.81 -0.25
C SER A 10 20.20 5.29 0.92
N LYS A 11 18.93 5.67 0.70
CA LYS A 11 18.07 6.28 1.73
C LYS A 11 16.76 5.52 1.99
N TYR A 12 16.20 4.86 0.99
CA TYR A 12 14.91 4.19 1.12
C TYR A 12 14.79 3.02 0.16
N LYS A 13 13.85 2.13 0.47
CA LYS A 13 13.43 1.03 -0.38
C LYS A 13 12.01 1.27 -0.86
N LEU A 14 11.79 1.19 -2.17
CA LEU A 14 10.47 1.26 -2.80
C LEU A 14 9.99 -0.15 -3.06
N HIS A 15 8.83 -0.49 -2.52
CA HIS A 15 8.14 -1.76 -2.77
C HIS A 15 6.96 -1.52 -3.70
N TYR A 16 6.75 -2.46 -4.62
CA TYR A 16 5.78 -2.33 -5.69
C TYR A 16 4.93 -3.59 -5.82
N TYR A 17 3.62 -3.37 -5.94
CA TYR A 17 2.64 -4.40 -6.22
C TYR A 17 1.68 -3.90 -7.28
N GLU A 18 1.48 -4.70 -8.34
CA GLU A 18 0.55 -4.40 -9.42
C GLU A 18 -0.45 -5.53 -9.55
N THR A 19 -1.74 -5.17 -9.59
CA THR A 19 -2.83 -6.11 -9.78
C THR A 19 -2.97 -6.47 -11.27
N PRO A 20 -3.63 -7.58 -11.62
CA PRO A 20 -3.96 -7.89 -13.02
C PRO A 20 -4.80 -6.82 -13.72
N SER A 21 -5.54 -5.99 -12.97
CA SER A 21 -6.30 -4.84 -13.48
C SER A 21 -5.46 -3.58 -13.68
N GLY A 22 -4.15 -3.62 -13.41
CA GLY A 22 -3.22 -2.51 -13.62
C GLY A 22 -3.14 -1.48 -12.48
N LEU A 23 -3.84 -1.72 -11.37
CA LEU A 23 -3.74 -0.90 -10.16
C LEU A 23 -2.39 -1.14 -9.48
N LYS A 24 -1.74 -0.05 -9.08
CA LYS A 24 -0.40 -0.08 -8.49
C LYS A 24 -0.46 0.38 -7.04
N VAL A 25 0.03 -0.45 -6.12
CA VAL A 25 0.23 -0.11 -4.71
C VAL A 25 1.73 0.00 -4.48
N VAL A 26 2.16 1.19 -4.05
CA VAL A 26 3.58 1.54 -3.89
C VAL A 26 3.82 2.03 -2.47
N MET A 27 4.88 1.53 -1.82
CA MET A 27 5.24 1.90 -0.46
C MET A 27 6.75 2.13 -0.37
N ASN A 28 7.15 3.28 0.20
CA ASN A 28 8.53 3.52 0.57
C ASN A 28 8.74 3.18 2.03
N THR A 29 9.86 2.53 2.35
CA THR A 29 10.27 2.19 3.71
C THR A 29 11.76 2.45 3.90
N ASP A 30 12.23 2.34 5.14
CA ASP A 30 13.66 2.25 5.43
C ASP A 30 14.29 1.00 4.79
N LEU A 31 15.62 1.04 4.62
CA LEU A 31 16.40 -0.03 3.98
C LEU A 31 16.35 -1.35 4.75
N GLY A 32 16.15 -1.30 6.06
CA GLY A 32 16.08 -2.49 6.93
C GLY A 32 14.78 -3.29 6.79
N VAL A 33 13.76 -2.76 6.10
CA VAL A 33 12.48 -3.44 5.96
C VAL A 33 12.58 -4.53 4.89
N ALA A 34 12.20 -5.74 5.30
CA ALA A 34 12.11 -6.91 4.44
C ALA A 34 11.08 -6.72 3.32
N ASN A 35 10.87 -7.75 2.49
CA ASN A 35 9.82 -7.69 1.47
C ASN A 35 8.44 -7.51 2.13
N VAL A 36 7.66 -6.53 1.68
CA VAL A 36 6.32 -6.21 2.20
C VAL A 36 5.20 -6.52 1.19
N ARG A 37 5.43 -7.41 0.23
CA ARG A 37 4.46 -7.77 -0.81
C ARG A 37 3.10 -8.20 -0.24
N ASP A 38 3.08 -8.96 0.85
CA ASP A 38 1.83 -9.36 1.52
C ASP A 38 1.09 -8.17 2.12
N VAL A 39 1.83 -7.18 2.64
CA VAL A 39 1.25 -5.91 3.15
C VAL A 39 0.61 -5.12 2.01
N LEU A 40 1.30 -5.00 0.86
CA LEU A 40 0.75 -4.32 -0.32
C LEU A 40 -0.49 -5.03 -0.86
N HIS A 41 -0.47 -6.37 -0.86
CA HIS A 41 -1.63 -7.17 -1.24
C HIS A 41 -2.80 -6.96 -0.27
N GLN A 42 -2.56 -6.91 1.05
CA GLN A 42 -3.60 -6.63 2.05
C GLN A 42 -4.20 -5.22 1.90
N ILE A 43 -3.38 -4.21 1.57
CA ILE A 43 -3.87 -2.86 1.24
C ILE A 43 -4.83 -2.92 0.05
N TYR A 44 -4.49 -3.70 -0.98
CA TYR A 44 -5.38 -3.91 -2.12
C TYR A 44 -6.66 -4.67 -1.73
N SER A 45 -6.52 -5.90 -1.20
CA SER A 45 -7.63 -6.84 -1.05
C SER A 45 -8.59 -6.44 0.08
N ASN A 46 -8.06 -6.00 1.22
CA ASN A 46 -8.85 -5.82 2.44
C ASN A 46 -9.24 -4.36 2.68
N ILE A 47 -8.61 -3.42 1.97
CA ILE A 47 -8.84 -1.98 2.17
C ILE A 47 -9.35 -1.32 0.89
N TYR A 48 -8.60 -1.37 -0.21
CA TYR A 48 -9.01 -0.73 -1.46
C TYR A 48 -10.28 -1.38 -2.04
N VAL A 49 -10.31 -2.71 -2.17
CA VAL A 49 -11.50 -3.39 -2.69
C VAL A 49 -12.71 -3.17 -1.76
N GLU A 50 -12.51 -3.26 -0.45
CA GLU A 50 -13.60 -3.16 0.53
C GLU A 50 -14.20 -1.76 0.64
N PHE A 51 -13.37 -0.71 0.67
CA PHE A 51 -13.83 0.65 0.99
C PHE A 51 -13.86 1.61 -0.21
N VAL A 52 -13.34 1.17 -1.38
CA VAL A 52 -13.37 1.95 -2.64
C VAL A 52 -14.17 1.21 -3.70
N VAL A 53 -13.77 0.01 -4.10
CA VAL A 53 -14.42 -0.71 -5.23
C VAL A 53 -15.86 -1.09 -4.90
N LYS A 54 -16.11 -1.57 -3.68
CA LYS A 54 -17.47 -1.91 -3.22
C LYS A 54 -18.32 -0.69 -2.84
N ASN A 55 -17.73 0.51 -2.79
CA ASN A 55 -18.46 1.73 -2.47
C ASN A 55 -18.98 2.39 -3.76
N PRO A 56 -20.30 2.31 -4.06
CA PRO A 56 -20.85 2.87 -5.31
C PRO A 56 -20.75 4.40 -5.40
N LEU A 57 -20.46 5.08 -4.29
CA LEU A 57 -20.26 6.54 -4.26
C LEU A 57 -18.82 6.94 -4.60
N CYS A 58 -17.89 5.98 -4.75
CA CYS A 58 -16.51 6.25 -5.13
C CYS A 58 -16.33 6.13 -6.65
N SER A 59 -15.87 7.21 -7.28
CA SER A 59 -15.42 7.18 -8.67
C SER A 59 -14.01 6.56 -8.76
N LEU A 60 -13.84 5.56 -9.62
CA LEU A 60 -12.54 4.89 -9.83
C LEU A 60 -11.58 5.70 -10.73
N SER A 61 -12.09 6.72 -11.43
CA SER A 61 -11.29 7.59 -12.30
C SER A 61 -10.78 8.86 -11.60
N GLU A 62 -11.15 9.05 -10.34
CA GLU A 62 -10.81 10.24 -9.56
C GLU A 62 -10.01 9.88 -8.30
N PRO A 63 -9.31 10.85 -7.68
CA PRO A 63 -8.67 10.62 -6.39
C PRO A 63 -9.67 10.17 -5.33
N ILE A 64 -9.34 9.12 -4.58
CA ILE A 64 -10.20 8.53 -3.56
C ILE A 64 -10.50 9.55 -2.45
N GLN A 65 -11.76 9.96 -2.30
CA GLN A 65 -12.21 10.89 -1.26
C GLN A 65 -12.79 10.22 -0.02
N SER A 66 -13.00 8.89 -0.04
CA SER A 66 -13.61 8.13 1.06
C SER A 66 -12.82 8.29 2.36
N GLU A 67 -13.42 8.96 3.36
CA GLU A 67 -12.84 9.12 4.70
C GLU A 67 -12.67 7.78 5.40
N LEU A 68 -13.62 6.86 5.20
CA LEU A 68 -13.55 5.51 5.76
C LEU A 68 -12.34 4.74 5.21
N PHE A 69 -12.09 4.81 3.90
CA PHE A 69 -10.88 4.24 3.29
C PHE A 69 -9.61 4.84 3.93
N ARG A 70 -9.54 6.17 4.03
CA ARG A 70 -8.39 6.87 4.64
C ARG A 70 -8.15 6.43 6.08
N ALA A 71 -9.19 6.36 6.90
CA ALA A 71 -9.09 5.96 8.30
C ALA A 71 -8.64 4.50 8.45
N LYS A 72 -9.17 3.57 7.64
CA LYS A 72 -8.80 2.15 7.67
C LYS A 72 -7.37 1.93 7.18
N LEU A 73 -6.97 2.63 6.12
CA LEU A 73 -5.60 2.58 5.61
C LEU A 73 -4.59 3.11 6.64
N ASP A 74 -4.85 4.28 7.23
CA ASP A 74 -3.97 4.88 8.24
C ASP A 74 -3.84 3.95 9.47
N SER A 75 -4.95 3.42 9.99
CA SER A 75 -4.92 2.48 11.10
C SER A 75 -4.15 1.20 10.78
N PHE A 76 -4.29 0.65 9.57
CA PHE A 76 -3.55 -0.53 9.14
C PHE A 76 -2.05 -0.26 9.04
N VAL A 77 -1.66 0.83 8.37
CA VAL A 77 -0.25 1.19 8.18
C VAL A 77 0.43 1.48 9.52
N ARG A 78 -0.24 2.18 10.44
CA ARG A 78 0.26 2.44 11.80
C ARG A 78 0.43 1.18 12.64
N GLY A 79 -0.36 0.14 12.37
CA GLY A 79 -0.27 -1.16 13.04
C GLY A 79 0.87 -2.04 12.54
N LEU A 80 1.58 -1.66 11.47
CA LEU A 80 2.68 -2.45 10.94
C LEU A 80 3.87 -2.46 11.91
N PRO A 81 4.54 -3.60 12.11
CA PRO A 81 5.64 -3.74 13.06
C PRO A 81 6.85 -2.84 12.71
N PHE A 82 6.95 -2.39 11.46
CA PHE A 82 8.00 -1.52 10.95
C PHE A 82 7.53 -0.07 10.75
N PHE A 83 6.34 0.32 11.24
CA PHE A 83 5.85 1.69 11.12
C PHE A 83 6.66 2.67 11.96
N SER A 84 7.02 2.26 13.18
CA SER A 84 7.83 3.05 14.11
C SER A 84 9.28 2.56 14.08
N ALA A 85 9.94 2.70 12.94
CA ALA A 85 11.38 2.62 12.91
C ALA A 85 11.91 3.96 13.47
N ARG A 86 12.42 3.94 14.71
CA ARG A 86 13.35 4.98 15.15
C ARG A 86 14.48 5.01 14.15
N ALA A 87 14.65 6.13 13.45
CA ALA A 87 15.90 6.43 12.77
C ALA A 87 17.02 6.27 13.80
N GLY A 88 17.82 5.22 13.64
CA GLY A 88 19.13 5.14 14.28
C GLY A 88 20.05 6.19 13.69
#